data_AF-A0A654M4X3-F1
#
_entry.id   AF-A0A654M4X3-F1
#
_cell.length_a   1.000
_cell.length_b   1.000
_cell.length_c   1.000
_cell.angle_alpha   90.00
_cell.angle_beta   90.00
_cell.angle_gamma   90.00
#
_symmetry.space_group_name_H-M   'P 1'
#
loop_
_entity.id
_entity.type
_entity.pdbx_description
1 polymer ?
#
loop_
_entity_poly.entity_id
_entity_poly.type
_entity_poly.pdbx_seq_one_letter_code
_entity_poly.pdbx_strand_id
1 'polypeptide(L)' 'MLYVNILQKKYKCEKDGEKFDTYEKYIEHGRKVHHKVVLKCNKCGKQFVSEKDRLHHVQARCKDKKD' A
#
# COMPACT_ATOMS: atom_id res chain seq x y z
N MET A 1 8.15 -30.65 -9.57
CA MET A 1 7.20 -29.53 -9.73
C MET A 1 7.57 -28.44 -8.75
N LEU A 2 8.52 -27.59 -9.13
CA LEU A 2 9.03 -26.51 -8.29
C LEU A 2 8.13 -25.30 -8.49
N TYR A 3 7.09 -25.13 -7.65
CA TYR A 3 6.42 -23.83 -7.55
C TYR A 3 7.31 -22.90 -6.74
N VAL A 4 8.24 -22.29 -7.46
CA VAL A 4 9.21 -21.29 -7.00
C VAL A 4 8.51 -20.20 -6.18
N ASN A 5 8.91 -20.07 -4.92
CA ASN A 5 8.85 -18.89 -4.05
C ASN A 5 7.84 -17.78 -4.46
N ILE A 6 6.55 -17.98 -4.15
CA ILE A 6 5.49 -16.97 -4.34
C ILE A 6 5.54 -15.86 -3.25
N LEU A 7 6.64 -15.75 -2.50
CA LEU A 7 6.93 -14.59 -1.66
C LEU A 7 7.50 -13.44 -2.52
N GLN A 8 6.77 -13.05 -3.57
CA GLN A 8 7.06 -11.77 -4.21
C GLN A 8 6.64 -10.68 -3.25
N LYS A 9 7.62 -10.06 -2.57
CA LYS A 9 7.39 -8.85 -1.80
C LYS A 9 6.99 -7.72 -2.76
N LYS A 10 5.69 -7.62 -3.05
CA LYS A 10 5.11 -6.71 -4.06
C LYS A 10 5.15 -5.25 -3.61
N TYR A 11 5.16 -5.01 -2.30
CA TYR A 11 5.05 -3.66 -1.75
C TYR A 11 6.43 -3.19 -1.32
N LYS A 12 7.00 -2.23 -2.06
CA LYS A 12 8.29 -1.62 -1.74
C LYS A 12 8.08 -0.22 -1.20
N CYS A 13 8.69 0.08 -0.06
CA CYS A 13 8.79 1.43 0.44
C CYS A 13 9.72 2.26 -0.44
N GLU A 14 9.20 3.38 -0.95
CA GLU A 14 9.96 4.29 -1.81
C GLU A 14 11.01 5.10 -1.03
N LYS A 15 10.93 5.15 0.32
CA LYS A 15 11.84 5.93 1.16
C LYS A 15 13.11 5.17 1.56
N ASP A 16 12.98 3.96 2.05
CA ASP A 16 14.11 3.14 2.56
C ASP A 16 14.34 1.87 1.73
N GLY A 17 13.48 1.59 0.75
CA GLY A 17 13.61 0.44 -0.13
C GLY A 17 13.18 -0.89 0.46
N GLU A 18 12.66 -0.90 1.70
CA GLU A 18 12.16 -2.13 2.32
C GLU A 18 11.01 -2.73 1.52
N LYS A 19 10.98 -4.07 1.46
CA LYS A 19 9.98 -4.82 0.69
C LYS A 19 9.14 -5.69 1.63
N PHE A 20 7.83 -5.68 1.43
CA PHE A 20 6.84 -6.39 2.24
C PHE A 20 6.05 -7.36 1.39
N ASP A 21 5.74 -8.51 1.98
CA ASP A 21 4.91 -9.58 1.42
C ASP A 21 3.41 -9.21 1.43
N THR A 22 2.96 -8.42 2.40
CA THR A 22 1.56 -7.98 2.53
C THR A 22 1.42 -6.46 2.57
N TYR A 23 0.24 -5.98 2.17
CA TYR A 23 -0.10 -4.57 2.19
C TYR A 23 -0.18 -4.01 3.61
N GLU A 24 -0.70 -4.79 4.56
CA GLU A 24 -0.86 -4.36 5.95
C GLU A 24 0.49 -4.09 6.62
N LYS A 25 1.48 -4.97 6.42
CA LYS A 25 2.86 -4.76 6.90
C LYS A 25 3.50 -3.53 6.27
N TYR A 26 3.29 -3.31 4.98
CA TYR A 26 3.78 -2.12 4.29
C TYR A 26 3.18 -0.81 4.85
N ILE A 27 1.88 -0.81 5.13
CA ILE A 27 1.19 0.32 5.75
C ILE A 27 1.67 0.55 7.19
N GLU A 28 1.80 -0.53 7.97
CA GLU A 28 2.28 -0.45 9.33
C GLU A 28 3.72 0.10 9.40
N HIS A 29 4.59 -0.36 8.50
CA HIS A 29 5.95 0.17 8.33
C HIS A 29 5.96 1.68 8.12
N GLY A 30 5.21 2.18 7.13
CA GLY A 30 5.16 3.60 6.83
C GLY A 30 4.65 4.45 8.01
N ARG A 31 3.73 3.91 8.81
CA ARG A 31 3.24 4.55 10.05
C ARG A 31 4.28 4.54 11.16
N LYS A 32 4.91 3.39 11.44
CA LYS A 32 5.83 3.21 12.57
C LYS A 32 7.22 3.80 12.32
N VAL A 33 7.78 3.59 11.14
CA VAL A 33 9.18 3.95 10.82
C VAL A 33 9.30 5.35 10.25
N HIS A 34 8.39 5.75 9.37
CA HIS A 34 8.45 7.07 8.74
C HIS A 34 7.51 8.11 9.34
N HIS A 35 6.73 7.72 10.36
CA HIS A 35 5.67 8.52 10.97
C HIS A 35 4.77 9.22 9.94
N LYS A 36 4.58 8.57 8.77
CA LYS A 36 3.80 9.16 7.69
C LYS A 36 2.32 9.06 8.03
N VAL A 37 1.62 10.18 7.83
CA VAL A 37 0.17 10.17 7.68
C VAL A 37 -0.17 9.30 6.49
N VAL A 38 -0.77 8.14 6.76
CA VAL A 38 -1.41 7.34 5.72
C VAL A 38 -2.54 8.14 5.11
N LEU A 39 -2.42 8.43 3.83
CA LEU A 39 -3.42 9.16 3.06
C LEU A 39 -4.63 8.25 2.86
N LYS A 40 -5.76 8.67 3.40
CA LYS A 40 -7.02 7.94 3.26
C LYS A 40 -7.72 8.40 1.97
N CYS A 41 -8.20 7.45 1.19
CA CYS A 41 -9.15 7.75 0.11
C CYS A 41 -10.48 8.14 0.75
N ASN A 42 -10.96 9.35 0.47
CA ASN A 42 -12.23 9.84 1.01
C ASN A 42 -13.46 9.09 0.45
N LYS A 43 -13.31 8.38 -0.67
CA LYS A 43 -14.41 7.63 -1.30
C LYS A 43 -14.61 6.23 -0.71
N CYS A 44 -13.53 5.50 -0.45
CA CYS A 44 -13.59 4.09 -0.03
C CYS A 44 -12.84 3.79 1.28
N GLY A 45 -12.19 4.78 1.88
CA GLY A 45 -11.51 4.64 3.17
C GLY A 45 -10.19 3.86 3.14
N LYS A 46 -9.77 3.37 1.96
CA LYS A 46 -8.48 2.70 1.77
C LYS A 46 -7.34 3.66 2.07
N GLN A 47 -6.32 3.18 2.77
CA GLN A 47 -5.20 3.98 3.26
C GLN A 47 -3.95 3.70 2.43
N PHE A 48 -3.14 4.72 2.15
CA PHE A 48 -1.95 4.64 1.31
C PHE A 48 -0.78 5.37 1.99
N VAL A 49 0.44 4.83 1.91
CA VAL A 49 1.65 5.50 2.44
C VAL A 49 2.34 6.40 1.41
N SER A 50 1.94 6.31 0.14
CA SER A 50 2.40 7.16 -0.97
C SER A 50 1.23 7.97 -1.54
N GLU A 51 1.47 9.26 -1.81
CA GLU A 51 0.48 10.12 -2.47
C GLU A 51 0.22 9.67 -3.90
N LYS A 52 1.26 9.23 -4.60
CA LYS A 52 1.15 8.67 -5.96
C LYS A 52 0.20 7.47 -5.98
N ASP A 53 0.36 6.54 -5.06
CA ASP A 53 -0.52 5.36 -4.96
C ASP A 53 -1.97 5.76 -4.68
N ARG A 54 -2.19 6.73 -3.78
CA ARG A 54 -3.52 7.28 -3.50
C ARG A 54 -4.13 7.93 -4.74
N LEU A 55 -3.37 8.76 -5.45
CA LEU A 55 -3.84 9.48 -6.63
C LEU A 55 -4.17 8.52 -7.77
N HIS A 56 -3.30 7.54 -8.06
CA HIS A 56 -3.58 6.48 -9.02
C HIS A 56 -4.86 5.72 -8.68
N HIS A 57 -5.05 5.37 -7.41
CA HIS A 57 -6.26 4.70 -6.96
C HIS A 57 -7.53 5.55 -7.15
N VAL A 58 -7.47 6.85 -6.83
CA VAL A 58 -8.60 7.77 -7.00
C VAL A 58 -8.92 7.99 -8.48
N GLN A 59 -7.88 8.08 -9.32
CA GLN A 59 -7.99 8.23 -10.78
C GLN A 59 -8.53 6.96 -11.46
N ALA A 60 -8.12 5.78 -11.00
CA ALA A 60 -8.62 4.48 -11.46
C ALA A 60 -10.07 4.19 -11.05
N ARG A 61 -10.81 5.22 -10.62
CA ARG A 61 -12.21 5.17 -10.22
C ARG A 61 -12.42 4.12 -9.12
N CYS A 62 -11.83 4.39 -7.94
CA CYS A 62 -11.99 3.64 -6.67
C CYS A 62 -13.25 2.76 -6.70
N LYS A 63 -13.05 1.45 -6.93
CA LYS A 63 -14.12 0.48 -7.24
C LYS A 63 -14.78 -0.11 -5.99
N ASP A 64 -14.18 0.09 -4.82
CA ASP A 64 -14.66 -0.47 -3.56
C ASP A 64 -15.61 0.53 -2.90
N LYS A 65 -16.86 0.63 -3.34
CA LYS A 65 -17.87 1.34 -2.55
C LYS A 65 -18.01 0.61 -1.21
N LYS A 66 -17.89 1.37 -0.12
CA LYS A 66 -18.22 0.90 1.21
C LYS A 66 -19.75 0.87 1.29
N ASP A 67 -20.34 -0.31 1.08
CA ASP A 67 -21.68 -0.63 1.60
C ASP A 67 -21.53 -0.96 3.10
#